data_AF-G4ZK03-F1
#
_entry.id   AF-G4ZK03-F1
#
_cell.length_a   1.000
_cell.length_b   1.000
_cell.length_c   1.000
_cell.angle_alpha   90.00
_cell.angle_beta   90.00
_cell.angle_gamma   90.00
#
_symmetry.space_group_name_H-M   'P 1'
#
loop_
_entity.id
_entity.type
_entity.pdbx_description
1 polymer ?
#
loop_
_entity_poly.entity_id
_entity_poly.type
_entity_poly.pdbx_seq_one_letter_code
_entity_poly.pdbx_strand_id
1 'polypeptide(L)'
;MKISTALVAAFVTVACLFQSTSAETEATTFLRVNANTQGAICYKACPAGQYCPRGETNCRAPTGDLCFNPATSLFQHGCDIGFKCTNGKCVY
;
A
#
# COMPACT_ATOMS: atom_id res chain seq x y z
N MET A 1 62.39 38.90 10.75
CA MET A 1 61.34 39.86 10.34
C MET A 1 60.00 39.30 10.77
N LYS A 2 59.23 40.09 11.54
CA LYS A 2 57.87 39.80 12.00
C LYS A 2 56.91 39.91 10.81
N ILE A 3 55.99 38.96 10.66
CA ILE A 3 54.77 39.15 9.88
C ILE A 3 53.58 38.90 10.80
N SER A 4 52.82 39.97 10.97
CA SER A 4 51.72 40.14 11.89
C SER A 4 50.44 39.46 11.41
N THR A 5 49.72 38.99 12.42
CA THR A 5 48.29 38.80 12.63
C THR A 5 47.30 39.30 11.56
N ALA A 6 46.27 38.45 11.41
CA ALA A 6 44.88 38.72 11.05
C ALA A 6 44.54 38.73 9.54
N LEU A 7 43.74 37.73 9.12
CA LEU A 7 42.49 37.94 8.37
C LEU A 7 41.74 36.61 8.17
N VAL A 8 40.50 36.60 8.69
CA VAL A 8 39.30 35.90 8.20
C VAL A 8 39.15 34.38 8.47
N ALA A 9 38.45 34.12 9.58
CA ALA A 9 37.23 33.32 9.75
C ALA A 9 36.84 32.20 8.75
N ALA A 10 36.21 31.17 9.34
CA ALA A 10 35.58 29.98 8.75
C ALA A 10 36.61 28.91 8.33
N PHE A 11 36.54 27.65 8.76
CA PHE A 11 35.37 26.79 8.82
C PHE A 11 35.47 25.85 10.02
N VAL A 12 34.65 26.12 11.03
CA VAL A 12 34.27 25.14 12.05
C VAL A 12 33.31 24.15 11.38
N THR A 13 33.47 22.86 11.69
CA THR A 13 32.51 21.75 11.50
C THR A 13 32.16 21.35 10.07
N VAL A 14 32.95 20.45 9.48
CA VAL A 14 32.45 19.45 8.51
C VAL A 14 32.62 18.06 9.13
N ALA A 15 31.91 17.83 10.25
CA ALA A 15 31.78 16.50 10.87
C ALA A 15 30.30 16.15 11.14
N CYS A 16 29.36 16.79 10.44
CA CYS A 16 27.92 16.54 10.59
C CYS A 16 27.15 16.46 9.25
N LEU A 17 27.80 16.07 8.14
CA LEU A 17 27.08 15.83 6.86
C LEU A 17 26.80 14.34 6.55
N PHE A 18 27.05 13.44 7.49
CA PHE A 18 26.57 12.04 7.43
C PHE A 18 25.35 11.80 8.34
N GLN A 19 24.45 12.79 8.43
CA GLN A 19 23.12 12.57 8.96
C GLN A 19 22.10 12.72 7.83
N SER A 20 22.10 11.76 6.91
CA SER A 20 20.85 11.42 6.22
C SER A 20 19.97 10.69 7.23
N THR A 21 19.42 11.46 8.17
CA THR A 21 18.22 11.05 8.88
C THR A 21 17.10 11.17 7.84
N SER A 22 16.81 10.06 7.13
CA SER A 22 15.44 9.87 6.68
C SER A 22 14.65 9.67 7.95
N ALA A 23 14.19 10.78 8.51
CA ALA A 23 13.03 10.82 9.38
C ALA A 23 11.83 10.43 8.52
N GLU A 24 11.76 9.17 8.10
CA GLU A 24 10.48 8.54 7.83
C GLU A 24 9.81 8.36 9.19
N THR A 25 9.19 9.46 9.62
CA THR A 25 8.07 9.39 10.55
C THR A 25 7.00 8.60 9.83
N GLU A 26 7.14 7.28 9.85
CA GLU A 26 5.99 6.41 9.86
C GLU A 26 5.24 6.80 11.12
N ALA A 27 4.30 7.73 10.98
CA ALA A 27 3.25 7.92 11.95
C ALA A 27 2.42 6.63 11.90
N THR A 28 2.96 5.55 12.47
CA THR A 28 2.19 4.38 12.90
C THR A 28 1.28 4.87 14.00
N THR A 29 0.19 5.49 13.56
CA THR A 29 -1.01 5.61 14.34
C THR A 29 -1.48 4.17 14.49
N PHE A 30 -1.02 3.50 15.55
CA PHE A 30 -1.62 2.27 16.03
C PHE A 30 -3.00 2.65 16.56
N LEU A 31 -3.91 2.97 15.64
CA LEU A 31 -5.33 2.95 15.90
C LEU A 31 -5.59 1.48 16.25
N ARG A 32 -5.69 1.17 17.54
CA ARG A 32 -6.20 -0.11 18.01
C ARG A 32 -7.68 -0.15 17.67
N VAL A 33 -7.98 -0.21 16.38
CA VAL A 33 -9.27 -0.63 15.89
C VAL A 33 -9.33 -2.09 16.27
N ASN A 34 -10.31 -2.44 17.10
CA ASN A 34 -10.83 -3.80 17.06
C ASN A 34 -11.39 -3.98 15.65
N ALA A 35 -10.51 -4.27 14.70
CA ALA A 35 -10.81 -4.29 13.29
C ALA A 35 -11.59 -5.56 13.05
N ASN A 36 -12.90 -5.48 13.28
CA ASN A 36 -13.80 -6.43 12.69
C ASN A 36 -13.63 -6.28 11.17
N THR A 37 -12.82 -7.17 10.59
CA THR A 37 -12.58 -7.19 9.15
C THR A 37 -13.81 -7.68 8.40
N GLN A 38 -14.83 -8.23 9.08
CA GLN A 38 -16.09 -8.62 8.44
C GLN A 38 -16.74 -7.39 7.80
N GLY A 39 -16.62 -7.30 6.48
CA GLY A 39 -17.16 -6.19 5.69
C GLY A 39 -16.16 -5.11 5.29
N ALA A 40 -14.91 -5.16 5.76
CA ALA A 40 -13.88 -4.21 5.33
C ALA A 40 -13.48 -4.45 3.86
N ILE A 41 -13.56 -3.42 3.02
CA ILE A 41 -13.10 -3.50 1.63
C ILE A 41 -11.60 -3.76 1.61
N CYS A 42 -11.16 -4.72 0.80
CA CYS A 42 -9.74 -4.90 0.55
C CYS A 42 -9.28 -4.02 -0.63
N TYR A 43 -8.35 -3.10 -0.35
CA TYR A 43 -7.84 -2.13 -1.33
C TYR A 43 -6.54 -2.58 -2.04
N LYS A 44 -6.15 -3.85 -1.93
CA LYS A 44 -4.91 -4.33 -2.56
C LYS A 44 -5.06 -4.41 -4.08
N ALA A 45 -4.09 -3.83 -4.78
CA ALA A 45 -3.89 -4.12 -6.21
C ALA A 45 -3.41 -5.56 -6.35
N CYS A 46 -4.10 -6.34 -7.19
CA CYS A 46 -3.81 -7.75 -7.39
C CYS A 46 -3.27 -8.01 -8.80
N PRO A 47 -2.44 -9.05 -8.98
CA PRO A 47 -2.07 -9.54 -10.30
C PRO A 47 -3.30 -9.89 -11.14
N ALA A 48 -3.14 -9.92 -12.46
CA ALA A 48 -4.21 -10.32 -13.38
C ALA A 48 -4.78 -11.70 -13.00
N GLY A 49 -6.11 -11.82 -12.97
CA GLY A 49 -6.81 -13.04 -12.58
C GLY A 49 -6.92 -13.27 -11.07
N GLN A 50 -6.37 -12.38 -10.24
CA GLN A 50 -6.55 -12.39 -8.79
C GLN A 50 -7.30 -11.15 -8.33
N TYR A 51 -8.02 -11.30 -7.22
CA TYR A 51 -8.85 -10.24 -6.65
C TYR A 51 -8.72 -10.27 -5.13
N CYS A 52 -8.89 -9.11 -4.51
CA CYS A 52 -8.91 -9.01 -3.05
C CYS A 52 -10.36 -8.80 -2.61
N PRO A 53 -11.05 -9.86 -2.14
CA PRO A 53 -12.42 -9.72 -1.70
C PRO A 53 -12.50 -9.00 -0.36
N ARG A 54 -13.62 -8.32 -0.16
CA ARG A 54 -14.00 -7.71 1.11
C ARG A 54 -13.95 -8.76 2.22
N GLY A 55 -13.36 -8.39 3.35
CA GLY A 55 -13.13 -9.28 4.48
C GLY A 55 -11.81 -10.06 4.43
N GLU A 56 -11.09 -10.01 3.31
CA GLU A 56 -9.77 -10.62 3.19
C GLU A 56 -8.67 -9.56 3.13
N THR A 57 -7.43 -10.00 3.35
CA THR A 57 -6.22 -9.14 3.30
C THR A 57 -5.27 -9.57 2.19
N ASN A 58 -5.60 -10.61 1.43
CA ASN A 58 -4.74 -11.21 0.42
C ASN A 58 -5.47 -11.32 -0.92
N CYS A 59 -4.71 -11.15 -1.99
CA CYS A 59 -5.18 -11.44 -3.33
C CYS A 59 -5.29 -12.95 -3.52
N ARG A 60 -6.35 -13.40 -4.17
CA ARG A 60 -6.47 -14.78 -4.61
C ARG A 60 -7.27 -14.87 -5.90
N ALA A 61 -7.03 -15.95 -6.65
CA ALA A 61 -7.88 -16.29 -7.78
C ALA A 61 -9.23 -16.84 -7.29
N PRO A 62 -10.31 -16.69 -8.09
CA PRO A 62 -11.50 -17.49 -7.88
C PRO A 62 -11.21 -18.98 -8.10
N THR A 63 -11.97 -19.84 -7.42
CA THR A 63 -11.87 -21.29 -7.54
C THR A 63 -13.17 -21.86 -8.07
N GLY A 64 -13.09 -22.89 -8.92
CA GLY A 64 -14.27 -23.54 -9.48
C GLY A 64 -15.06 -22.59 -10.38
N ASP A 65 -16.36 -22.46 -10.11
CA ASP A 65 -17.32 -21.63 -10.84
C ASP A 65 -17.50 -20.22 -10.22
N LEU A 66 -16.66 -19.86 -9.24
CA LEU A 66 -16.68 -18.54 -8.64
C LEU A 66 -16.22 -17.46 -9.62
N CYS A 67 -16.84 -16.29 -9.50
CA CYS A 67 -16.48 -15.10 -10.22
C CYS A 67 -16.43 -13.90 -9.28
N PHE A 68 -15.47 -13.00 -9.47
CA PHE A 68 -15.35 -11.80 -8.68
C PHE A 68 -16.34 -10.73 -9.15
N ASN A 69 -17.25 -10.33 -8.26
CA ASN A 69 -18.18 -9.23 -8.49
C ASN A 69 -17.55 -7.92 -7.99
N PRO A 70 -17.16 -6.99 -8.89
CA PRO A 70 -16.54 -5.72 -8.48
C PRO A 70 -17.49 -4.79 -7.72
N ALA A 71 -18.81 -4.93 -7.87
CA ALA A 71 -19.79 -4.09 -7.18
C ALA A 71 -19.90 -4.47 -5.69
N THR A 72 -19.84 -5.77 -5.37
CA THR A 72 -19.90 -6.27 -3.98
C THR A 72 -18.53 -6.50 -3.37
N SER A 73 -17.48 -6.53 -4.21
CA SER A 73 -16.11 -6.94 -3.85
C SER A 73 -16.07 -8.36 -3.26
N LEU A 74 -16.88 -9.28 -3.76
CA LEU A 74 -16.94 -10.66 -3.29
C LEU A 74 -16.88 -11.65 -4.45
N PHE A 75 -16.49 -12.87 -4.15
CA PHE A 75 -16.67 -13.99 -5.07
C PHE A 75 -18.09 -14.54 -4.96
N GLN A 76 -18.72 -14.82 -6.08
CA GLN A 76 -20.06 -15.40 -6.18
C GLN A 76 -20.12 -16.44 -7.29
N HIS A 77 -21.08 -17.35 -7.23
CA HIS A 77 -21.30 -18.34 -8.29
C HIS A 77 -21.91 -17.65 -9.51
N GLY A 78 -21.22 -17.70 -10.65
CA GLY A 78 -21.63 -16.98 -11.86
C GLY A 78 -21.65 -15.46 -11.70
N CYS A 79 -22.40 -14.79 -12.56
CA CYS A 79 -22.58 -13.33 -12.54
C CYS A 79 -24.06 -12.98 -12.66
N ASP A 80 -24.42 -11.78 -12.21
CA ASP A 80 -25.78 -11.27 -12.33
C ASP A 80 -26.21 -11.14 -13.80
N ILE A 81 -27.53 -11.10 -14.04
CA ILE A 81 -28.09 -11.03 -15.40
C ILE A 81 -27.48 -9.84 -16.16
N GLY A 82 -27.02 -10.10 -17.38
CA GLY A 82 -26.35 -9.11 -18.22
C GLY A 82 -24.85 -9.02 -18.04
N PHE A 83 -24.25 -9.86 -17.18
CA PHE A 83 -22.80 -9.97 -17.00
C PHE A 83 -22.32 -11.39 -17.30
N LYS A 84 -21.06 -11.49 -17.74
CA LYS A 84 -20.37 -12.76 -18.01
C LYS A 84 -19.14 -12.88 -17.13
N CYS A 85 -18.85 -14.11 -16.69
CA CYS A 85 -17.61 -14.37 -16.00
C CYS A 85 -16.47 -14.52 -17.00
N THR A 86 -15.57 -13.54 -17.05
CA THR A 86 -14.39 -13.55 -17.92
C THR A 86 -13.15 -13.35 -17.07
N ASN A 87 -12.15 -14.23 -17.21
CA ASN A 87 -10.93 -14.21 -16.39
C ASN A 87 -11.22 -14.17 -14.87
N GLY A 88 -12.29 -14.83 -14.44
CA GLY A 88 -12.68 -14.87 -13.04
C GLY A 88 -13.29 -13.57 -12.50
N LYS A 89 -13.71 -12.64 -13.36
CA LYS A 89 -14.41 -11.40 -12.97
C LYS A 89 -15.70 -11.20 -13.76
N CYS A 90 -16.72 -10.68 -13.10
CA CYS A 90 -17.96 -10.27 -13.75
C CYS A 90 -17.72 -9.00 -14.56
N VAL A 91 -17.94 -9.11 -15.87
CA VAL A 91 -17.83 -8.05 -16.87
C VAL A 91 -19.12 -8.01 -17.70
N TYR A 92 -19.44 -6.85 -18.30
CA TYR A 92 -20.59 -6.70 -19.19
C TYR A 92 -20.39 -7.48 -20.50
#